data_AF-A0A258JFF7-F1
#
_entry.id   AF-A0A258JFF7-F1
#
_cell.length_a   1.000
_cell.length_b   1.000
_cell.length_c   1.000
_cell.angle_alpha   90.00
_cell.angle_beta   90.00
_cell.angle_gamma   90.00
#
_symmetry.space_group_name_H-M   'P 1'
#
loop_
_entity.id
_entity.type
_entity.pdbx_description
1 polymer ?
#
loop_
_entity_poly.entity_id
_entity_poly.type
_entity_poly.pdbx_seq_one_letter_code
_entity_poly.pdbx_strand_id
1 'polypeptide(L)'
;QRDKNITQIGVGINAVGNEFADLGKDHMKTLKSLAIKAGLIAPIYTATGWGFASIIEKGSIPVMAGYAFPFWESSIRPSPFYLFKDIQQKPDYSPVSYDVDLYPSLAAELGTGMAVTYSRRPRVPGESFLPMMVRTVGSGTNGLGFYMYHGGTTPSVGNFFFAEGFGLNNKSYDYQAPIGEYGKVSSGFYSLKLINYFLKSFGNDLAPLYTVLPTTNSAIKADNATTLRYAVRTDGNKGFVFMHNYQDHLVTSDMKGLKIDVSTKNGVITFPQTGTFTLKAGSSAIFPFNANYDGVAVNMATVQPYTRFVNSKKAYNVFVSIDGIAPEIVLKGKVKVTGSGIKTTMRNGNTVVVCTAGKVNEFQVNGVSFLILPYNQALNAYVVGTDNAHLVISNSVVLEEGQKMALVSSDTESMELAVYPAISKIATTVGTAVKVSSSIKNISQWKLNVSKVEPKIELAQTDDRHFVLKANNLDLTKINDVFITFDYRGDRGICMMKGELQTDNLYTSAPWTVGLKSSAEFWG
;
A
#
# COMPACT_ATOMS: atom_id res chain seq x y z
N GLN A 1 -16.01 12.45 33.90
CA GLN A 1 -15.16 13.29 34.78
C GLN A 1 -13.81 12.65 35.07
N ARG A 2 -13.72 11.34 35.34
CA ARG A 2 -12.51 10.66 35.84
C ARG A 2 -11.28 10.72 34.89
N ASP A 3 -11.44 10.49 33.59
CA ASP A 3 -10.31 10.50 32.64
C ASP A 3 -10.06 11.84 31.94
N LYS A 4 -10.74 12.93 32.35
CA LYS A 4 -10.65 14.23 31.67
C LYS A 4 -9.21 14.76 31.61
N ASN A 5 -8.42 14.50 32.65
CA ASN A 5 -7.05 15.00 32.78
C ASN A 5 -6.03 14.23 31.91
N ILE A 6 -6.38 13.03 31.43
CA ILE A 6 -5.52 12.17 30.60
C ILE A 6 -6.02 12.03 29.17
N THR A 7 -7.18 12.62 28.84
CA THR A 7 -7.74 12.62 27.49
C THR A 7 -6.88 13.50 26.57
N GLN A 8 -6.53 12.99 25.40
CA GLN A 8 -5.72 13.69 24.40
C GLN A 8 -6.44 13.70 23.05
N ILE A 9 -6.11 14.68 22.19
CA ILE A 9 -6.62 14.77 20.82
C ILE A 9 -5.78 13.84 19.92
N GLY A 10 -6.44 13.10 19.03
CA GLY A 10 -5.76 12.21 18.07
C GLY A 10 -5.23 10.93 18.72
N VAL A 11 -4.12 10.41 18.21
CA VAL A 11 -3.43 9.26 18.83
C VAL A 11 -2.74 9.75 20.11
N GLY A 12 -3.50 9.69 21.21
CA GLY A 12 -3.04 10.07 22.53
C GLY A 12 -2.08 9.03 23.13
N ILE A 13 -0.93 9.48 23.62
CA ILE A 13 0.03 8.65 24.34
C ILE A 13 -0.04 9.04 25.81
N ASN A 14 -0.68 8.21 26.63
CA ASN A 14 -0.54 8.32 28.07
C ASN A 14 0.81 7.71 28.48
N ALA A 15 1.73 8.54 28.97
CA ALA A 15 3.09 8.12 29.32
C ALA A 15 3.25 7.68 30.79
N VAL A 16 2.24 7.88 31.64
CA VAL A 16 2.33 7.63 33.10
C VAL A 16 1.43 6.51 33.59
N GLY A 17 0.61 5.93 32.70
CA GLY A 17 -0.35 4.89 33.04
C GLY A 17 -1.66 5.45 33.61
N ASN A 18 -2.55 4.56 34.04
CA ASN A 18 -3.85 4.92 34.62
C ASN A 18 -3.98 4.26 36.00
N GLU A 19 -4.25 5.05 37.04
CA GLU A 19 -4.48 4.55 38.41
C GLU A 19 -5.66 3.57 38.51
N PHE A 20 -6.57 3.61 37.53
CA PHE A 20 -7.74 2.72 37.40
C PHE A 20 -7.55 1.63 36.33
N ALA A 21 -6.32 1.28 35.95
CA ALA A 21 -6.05 0.30 34.90
C ALA A 21 -6.76 -1.05 35.11
N ASP A 22 -6.89 -1.51 36.35
CA ASP A 22 -7.57 -2.78 36.64
C ASP A 22 -9.09 -2.71 36.39
N LEU A 23 -9.73 -1.58 36.67
CA LEU A 23 -11.12 -1.35 36.28
C LEU A 23 -11.27 -1.35 34.75
N GLY A 24 -10.30 -0.77 34.03
CA GLY A 24 -10.23 -0.82 32.57
C GLY A 24 -10.15 -2.25 32.04
N LYS A 25 -9.33 -3.11 32.65
CA LYS A 25 -9.24 -4.54 32.30
C LYS A 25 -10.56 -5.27 32.54
N ASP A 26 -11.21 -5.06 33.68
CA ASP A 26 -12.49 -5.70 34.00
C ASP A 26 -13.62 -5.20 33.09
N HIS A 27 -13.59 -3.92 32.71
CA HIS A 27 -14.47 -3.38 31.69
C HIS A 27 -14.27 -4.08 30.34
N MET A 28 -13.03 -4.22 29.87
CA MET A 28 -12.72 -4.93 28.62
C MET A 28 -13.17 -6.40 28.65
N LYS A 29 -12.97 -7.11 29.76
CA LYS A 29 -13.48 -8.50 29.94
C LYS A 29 -15.00 -8.54 29.82
N THR A 30 -15.70 -7.57 30.42
CA THR A 30 -17.16 -7.46 30.36
C THR A 30 -17.64 -7.22 28.92
N LEU A 31 -17.02 -6.27 28.21
CA LEU A 31 -17.32 -6.01 26.80
C LEU A 31 -17.11 -7.25 25.92
N LYS A 32 -16.00 -7.97 26.10
CA LYS A 32 -15.75 -9.22 25.39
C LYS A 32 -16.81 -10.29 25.70
N SER A 33 -17.20 -10.43 26.97
CA SER A 33 -18.27 -11.36 27.37
C SER A 33 -19.60 -11.01 26.71
N LEU A 34 -19.96 -9.72 26.66
CA LEU A 34 -21.16 -9.25 25.97
C LEU A 34 -21.11 -9.54 24.47
N ALA A 35 -19.97 -9.28 23.82
CA ALA A 35 -19.77 -9.58 22.40
C ALA A 35 -19.97 -11.08 22.10
N ILE A 36 -19.38 -11.96 22.92
CA ILE A 36 -19.55 -13.41 22.78
C ILE A 36 -21.01 -13.83 23.01
N LYS A 37 -21.67 -13.30 24.03
CA LYS A 37 -23.11 -13.58 24.30
C LYS A 37 -24.00 -13.13 23.14
N ALA A 38 -23.63 -12.06 22.44
CA ALA A 38 -24.31 -11.58 21.25
C ALA A 38 -23.96 -12.35 19.97
N GLY A 39 -23.12 -13.40 20.05
CA GLY A 39 -22.74 -14.24 18.91
C GLY A 39 -21.53 -13.74 18.10
N LEU A 40 -20.82 -12.70 18.56
CA LEU A 40 -19.59 -12.19 17.93
C LEU A 40 -18.39 -13.05 18.32
N ILE A 41 -18.39 -14.31 17.85
CA ILE A 41 -17.34 -15.30 18.09
C ILE A 41 -16.34 -15.25 16.93
N ALA A 42 -15.15 -14.72 17.18
CA ALA A 42 -14.09 -14.57 16.19
C ALA A 42 -12.82 -15.33 16.62
N PRO A 43 -11.98 -15.80 15.67
CA PRO A 43 -10.71 -16.42 16.01
C PRO A 43 -9.72 -15.43 16.63
N ILE A 44 -9.89 -14.14 16.36
CA ILE A 44 -9.04 -13.06 16.86
C ILE A 44 -9.93 -11.92 17.36
N TYR A 45 -9.62 -11.41 18.55
CA TYR A 45 -10.12 -10.14 19.08
C TYR A 45 -8.96 -9.16 19.15
N THR A 46 -9.17 -7.90 18.79
CA THR A 46 -8.16 -6.86 18.86
C THR A 46 -8.55 -5.76 19.84
N ALA A 47 -7.56 -5.04 20.36
CA ALA A 47 -7.76 -3.84 21.16
C ALA A 47 -6.59 -2.87 20.91
N THR A 48 -6.86 -1.57 20.90
CA THR A 48 -5.83 -0.52 20.88
C THR A 48 -4.79 -0.76 21.98
N GLY A 49 -3.49 -0.77 21.62
CA GLY A 49 -2.41 -1.18 22.52
C GLY A 49 -1.41 -0.11 22.96
N TRP A 50 -1.45 1.10 22.38
CA TRP A 50 -0.50 2.17 22.71
C TRP A 50 -0.86 2.92 24.00
N GLY A 51 0.08 3.70 24.53
CA GLY A 51 -0.17 4.64 25.64
C GLY A 51 -0.80 3.99 26.89
N PHE A 52 -0.27 2.84 27.31
CA PHE A 52 -0.82 2.06 28.44
C PHE A 52 -2.32 1.69 28.34
N ALA A 53 -2.87 1.53 27.14
CA ALA A 53 -4.24 1.05 26.95
C ALA A 53 -4.52 -0.28 27.68
N SER A 54 -5.76 -0.52 28.11
CA SER A 54 -6.11 -1.75 28.83
C SER A 54 -6.22 -2.96 27.89
N ILE A 55 -5.29 -3.90 28.02
CA ILE A 55 -5.25 -5.15 27.24
C ILE A 55 -5.65 -6.34 28.11
N ILE A 56 -6.47 -7.24 27.58
CA ILE A 56 -6.76 -8.53 28.21
C ILE A 56 -5.65 -9.51 27.82
N GLU A 57 -4.82 -9.91 28.80
CA GLU A 57 -3.74 -10.87 28.55
C GLU A 57 -4.28 -12.14 27.86
N LYS A 58 -3.70 -12.54 26.73
CA LYS A 58 -4.10 -13.68 25.89
C LYS A 58 -5.57 -13.68 25.44
N GLY A 59 -6.29 -12.58 25.67
CA GLY A 59 -7.71 -12.42 25.33
C GLY A 59 -7.94 -11.50 24.14
N SER A 60 -7.05 -10.54 23.91
CA SER A 60 -7.09 -9.60 22.79
C SER A 60 -5.67 -9.31 22.30
N ILE A 61 -5.47 -9.25 20.99
CA ILE A 61 -4.19 -8.84 20.40
C ILE A 61 -4.11 -7.30 20.41
N PRO A 62 -3.07 -6.70 21.00
CA PRO A 62 -2.85 -5.27 20.93
C PRO A 62 -2.55 -4.84 19.49
N VAL A 63 -3.22 -3.80 19.02
CA VAL A 63 -2.96 -3.19 17.71
C VAL A 63 -2.41 -1.77 17.86
N MET A 64 -1.55 -1.40 16.91
CA MET A 64 -0.83 -0.14 16.86
C MET A 64 -1.28 0.77 15.72
N ALA A 65 -0.95 2.06 15.84
CA ALA A 65 -1.15 3.08 14.83
C ALA A 65 0.20 3.69 14.40
N GLY A 66 0.20 4.48 13.32
CA GLY A 66 1.36 5.25 12.88
C GLY A 66 0.94 6.32 11.88
N TYR A 67 1.17 7.60 12.21
CA TYR A 67 0.74 8.72 11.38
C TYR A 67 1.89 9.71 11.21
N ALA A 68 2.46 9.77 10.00
CA ALA A 68 3.55 10.68 9.68
C ALA A 68 3.10 12.14 9.48
N PHE A 69 1.84 12.35 9.12
CA PHE A 69 1.28 13.66 8.82
C PHE A 69 0.09 14.02 9.74
N PRO A 70 0.20 13.89 11.08
CA PRO A 70 -0.94 14.04 11.99
C PRO A 70 -1.49 15.46 11.96
N PHE A 71 -2.82 15.62 12.01
CA PHE A 71 -3.44 16.96 12.15
C PHE A 71 -3.43 17.47 13.59
N TRP A 72 -3.16 16.61 14.58
CA TRP A 72 -3.23 16.96 16.01
C TRP A 72 -1.91 17.42 16.62
N GLU A 73 -0.79 17.34 15.90
CA GLU A 73 0.47 17.87 16.41
C GLU A 73 0.54 19.40 16.27
N SER A 74 1.41 20.04 17.04
CA SER A 74 1.63 21.50 16.99
C SER A 74 2.72 21.93 16.00
N SER A 75 3.60 21.01 15.60
CA SER A 75 4.73 21.29 14.70
C SER A 75 4.75 20.35 13.49
N ILE A 76 5.41 20.78 12.43
CA ILE A 76 5.72 19.97 11.25
C ILE A 76 7.20 19.59 11.38
N ARG A 77 7.47 18.29 11.49
CA ARG A 77 8.84 17.77 11.65
C ARG A 77 8.94 16.36 11.07
N PRO A 78 10.13 15.95 10.59
CA PRO A 78 10.34 14.58 10.13
C PRO A 78 9.95 13.57 11.21
N SER A 79 9.05 12.63 10.86
CA SER A 79 8.54 11.63 11.78
C SER A 79 9.50 10.43 11.94
N PRO A 80 9.44 9.71 13.08
CA PRO A 80 10.20 8.46 13.25
C PRO A 80 9.59 7.28 12.48
N PHE A 81 8.44 7.45 11.79
CA PHE A 81 7.73 6.36 11.08
C PHE A 81 8.45 5.87 9.81
N TYR A 82 9.58 6.49 9.46
CA TYR A 82 10.49 6.09 8.39
C TYR A 82 11.86 5.64 8.90
N LEU A 83 11.98 5.31 10.18
CA LEU A 83 13.18 4.72 10.78
C LEU A 83 12.90 3.26 11.15
N PHE A 84 13.73 2.33 10.68
CA PHE A 84 13.61 0.93 11.09
C PHE A 84 13.91 0.77 12.59
N LYS A 85 13.19 -0.14 13.23
CA LYS A 85 13.37 -0.52 14.64
C LYS A 85 12.81 -1.93 14.84
N ASP A 86 12.96 -2.50 16.02
CA ASP A 86 12.20 -3.68 16.40
C ASP A 86 10.87 -3.22 16.99
N ILE A 87 9.78 -3.27 16.20
CA ILE A 87 8.46 -2.81 16.64
C ILE A 87 7.70 -3.84 17.48
N GLN A 88 8.12 -5.11 17.50
CA GLN A 88 7.57 -6.06 18.46
C GLN A 88 8.08 -5.68 19.85
N GLN A 89 9.41 -5.56 19.99
CA GLN A 89 10.05 -5.28 21.28
C GLN A 89 9.87 -3.84 21.74
N LYS A 90 9.82 -2.89 20.81
CA LYS A 90 9.60 -1.47 21.08
C LYS A 90 8.47 -0.96 20.19
N PRO A 91 7.19 -1.18 20.53
CA PRO A 91 6.09 -0.70 19.70
C PRO A 91 6.16 0.80 19.41
N ASP A 92 5.64 1.22 18.27
CA ASP A 92 5.39 2.64 18.04
C ASP A 92 4.34 3.15 19.03
N TYR A 93 4.46 4.42 19.42
CA TYR A 93 3.65 5.01 20.50
C TYR A 93 3.74 4.29 21.86
N SER A 94 4.88 3.65 22.13
CA SER A 94 5.27 3.22 23.49
C SER A 94 5.21 4.39 24.49
N PRO A 95 5.00 4.14 25.80
CA PRO A 95 4.98 2.83 26.46
C PRO A 95 3.68 2.03 26.26
N VAL A 96 3.75 0.72 26.53
CA VAL A 96 2.62 -0.23 26.44
C VAL A 96 2.39 -0.92 27.80
N SER A 97 1.18 -1.42 28.01
CA SER A 97 0.74 -2.06 29.27
C SER A 97 0.89 -3.58 29.30
N TYR A 98 1.22 -4.19 28.16
CA TYR A 98 1.26 -5.63 27.96
C TYR A 98 2.70 -6.12 27.77
N ASP A 99 2.92 -7.40 28.07
CA ASP A 99 4.19 -8.06 27.76
C ASP A 99 4.30 -8.31 26.26
N VAL A 100 5.25 -7.63 25.62
CA VAL A 100 5.47 -7.69 24.17
C VAL A 100 5.89 -9.08 23.68
N ASP A 101 6.47 -9.91 24.55
CA ASP A 101 6.91 -11.27 24.18
C ASP A 101 5.72 -12.25 24.04
N LEU A 102 4.55 -11.89 24.56
CA LEU A 102 3.33 -12.71 24.46
C LEU A 102 2.55 -12.51 23.16
N TYR A 103 2.88 -11.50 22.35
CA TYR A 103 2.05 -11.08 21.22
C TYR A 103 2.82 -10.86 19.91
N PRO A 104 2.17 -11.11 18.75
CA PRO A 104 2.66 -10.58 17.50
C PRO A 104 2.49 -9.06 17.47
N SER A 105 3.33 -8.36 16.71
CA SER A 105 3.10 -6.95 16.39
C SER A 105 2.04 -6.84 15.29
N LEU A 106 0.97 -6.07 15.51
CA LEU A 106 -0.02 -5.73 14.48
C LEU A 106 -0.18 -4.21 14.41
N ALA A 107 -0.09 -3.64 13.21
CA ALA A 107 -0.47 -2.26 12.97
C ALA A 107 -1.87 -2.23 12.34
N ALA A 108 -2.87 -1.70 13.04
CA ALA A 108 -4.24 -1.56 12.50
C ALA A 108 -4.42 -0.24 11.75
N GLU A 109 -3.73 0.81 12.20
CA GLU A 109 -3.97 2.19 11.76
C GLU A 109 -2.68 2.84 11.25
N LEU A 110 -2.16 2.37 10.12
CA LEU A 110 -1.10 3.10 9.42
C LEU A 110 -1.72 4.16 8.50
N GLY A 111 -1.34 5.42 8.75
CA GLY A 111 -1.84 6.60 8.06
C GLY A 111 -1.56 6.57 6.57
N THR A 112 -2.52 6.13 5.77
CA THR A 112 -2.51 6.24 4.31
C THR A 112 -3.34 7.43 3.89
N GLY A 113 -3.02 8.60 4.44
CA GLY A 113 -3.84 9.80 4.33
C GLY A 113 -3.98 10.46 5.69
N MET A 114 -4.73 11.55 5.72
CA MET A 114 -5.09 12.26 6.94
C MET A 114 -6.34 13.12 6.74
N ALA A 115 -7.21 13.11 7.74
CA ALA A 115 -8.31 14.06 7.85
C ALA A 115 -7.77 15.48 8.02
N VAL A 116 -8.53 16.47 7.56
CA VAL A 116 -8.13 17.87 7.64
C VAL A 116 -9.04 18.63 8.59
N THR A 117 -8.44 19.49 9.41
CA THR A 117 -9.19 20.38 10.30
C THR A 117 -9.02 21.83 9.87
N TYR A 118 -9.92 22.71 10.31
CA TYR A 118 -9.76 24.16 10.13
C TYR A 118 -8.39 24.66 10.60
N SER A 119 -7.91 24.14 11.74
CA SER A 119 -6.65 24.57 12.35
C SER A 119 -5.39 23.97 11.71
N ARG A 120 -5.49 22.79 11.09
CA ARG A 120 -4.35 22.07 10.51
C ARG A 120 -4.78 21.20 9.32
N ARG A 121 -4.21 21.50 8.15
CA ARG A 121 -4.56 20.90 6.85
C ARG A 121 -3.33 20.20 6.24
N PRO A 122 -2.89 19.07 6.80
CA PRO A 122 -1.73 18.37 6.28
C PRO A 122 -1.99 17.89 4.85
N ARG A 123 -0.99 18.07 3.98
CA ARG A 123 -0.95 17.42 2.67
C ARG A 123 -0.20 16.10 2.81
N VAL A 124 -0.84 15.00 2.46
CA VAL A 124 -0.25 13.67 2.56
C VAL A 124 0.12 13.16 1.18
N PRO A 125 1.42 13.07 0.84
CA PRO A 125 1.83 12.60 -0.48
C PRO A 125 1.66 11.08 -0.61
N GLY A 126 1.09 10.60 -1.71
CA GLY A 126 0.87 9.16 -1.94
C GLY A 126 2.18 8.35 -2.01
N GLU A 127 3.28 8.98 -2.43
CA GLU A 127 4.62 8.39 -2.42
C GLU A 127 5.14 8.07 -1.00
N SER A 128 4.55 8.69 0.03
CA SER A 128 4.93 8.48 1.43
C SER A 128 4.45 7.13 1.99
N PHE A 129 3.47 6.50 1.34
CA PHE A 129 2.79 5.31 1.88
C PHE A 129 3.66 4.07 1.84
N LEU A 130 4.18 3.72 0.65
CA LEU A 130 4.96 2.50 0.47
C LEU A 130 6.22 2.44 1.37
N PRO A 131 7.04 3.49 1.50
CA PRO A 131 8.19 3.48 2.40
C PRO A 131 7.82 3.22 3.86
N MET A 132 6.69 3.76 4.34
CA MET A 132 6.20 3.50 5.70
C MET A 132 5.79 2.03 5.89
N MET A 133 5.18 1.42 4.87
CA MET A 133 4.82 -0.01 4.90
C MET A 133 6.06 -0.90 4.86
N VAL A 134 7.02 -0.61 3.99
CA VAL A 134 8.29 -1.33 3.89
C VAL A 134 9.05 -1.25 5.22
N ARG A 135 9.11 -0.05 5.82
CA ARG A 135 9.67 0.17 7.15
C ARG A 135 8.96 -0.68 8.20
N THR A 136 7.63 -0.65 8.25
CA THR A 136 6.82 -1.35 9.25
C THR A 136 6.96 -2.87 9.15
N VAL A 137 6.89 -3.43 7.93
CA VAL A 137 7.09 -4.86 7.68
C VAL A 137 8.50 -5.31 8.04
N GLY A 138 9.53 -4.58 7.57
CA GLY A 138 10.91 -4.90 7.89
C GLY A 138 11.27 -4.71 9.36
N SER A 139 10.49 -3.90 10.10
CA SER A 139 10.66 -3.67 11.53
C SER A 139 10.08 -4.76 12.42
N GLY A 140 9.23 -5.65 11.90
CA GLY A 140 8.74 -6.78 12.70
C GLY A 140 7.25 -7.04 12.68
N THR A 141 6.42 -6.22 12.00
CA THR A 141 4.97 -6.43 12.07
C THR A 141 4.56 -7.75 11.42
N ASN A 142 3.55 -8.39 11.98
CA ASN A 142 2.84 -9.55 11.44
C ASN A 142 1.48 -9.15 10.84
N GLY A 143 1.06 -7.89 10.98
CA GLY A 143 -0.17 -7.36 10.41
C GLY A 143 -0.02 -5.92 9.94
N LEU A 144 -0.64 -5.63 8.79
CA LEU A 144 -0.58 -4.34 8.13
C LEU A 144 -1.99 -3.87 7.80
N GLY A 145 -2.48 -2.91 8.59
CA GLY A 145 -3.76 -2.24 8.45
C GLY A 145 -3.58 -0.78 8.06
N PHE A 146 -4.56 -0.24 7.35
CA PHE A 146 -4.50 1.07 6.72
C PHE A 146 -5.64 1.94 7.23
N TYR A 147 -5.33 3.17 7.65
CA TYR A 147 -6.34 4.14 8.05
C TYR A 147 -6.10 5.46 7.29
N MET A 148 -6.94 5.84 6.33
CA MET A 148 -7.98 5.07 5.65
C MET A 148 -7.46 4.53 4.32
N TYR A 149 -7.92 3.34 3.91
CA TYR A 149 -7.60 2.83 2.56
C TYR A 149 -8.55 3.38 1.48
N HIS A 150 -9.82 3.49 1.84
CA HIS A 150 -10.84 4.21 1.09
C HIS A 150 -11.43 5.28 2.01
N GLY A 151 -11.50 6.50 1.51
CA GLY A 151 -12.25 7.56 2.18
C GLY A 151 -13.75 7.31 2.10
N GLY A 152 -14.51 8.39 2.01
CA GLY A 152 -15.95 8.34 1.77
C GLY A 152 -16.62 9.63 2.18
N THR A 153 -17.91 9.56 2.48
CA THR A 153 -18.71 10.69 2.94
C THR A 153 -19.30 10.35 4.30
N THR A 154 -19.10 11.23 5.29
CA THR A 154 -19.71 11.14 6.61
C THR A 154 -21.23 11.26 6.47
N PRO A 155 -22.02 10.32 7.01
CA PRO A 155 -23.48 10.42 6.96
C PRO A 155 -23.98 11.63 7.77
N SER A 156 -25.21 12.06 7.52
CA SER A 156 -25.90 13.05 8.38
C SER A 156 -27.34 12.62 8.60
N VAL A 157 -27.97 13.14 9.66
CA VAL A 157 -29.41 12.98 9.90
C VAL A 157 -30.06 14.35 9.69
N GLY A 158 -30.60 14.57 8.49
CA GLY A 158 -30.97 15.92 8.04
C GLY A 158 -29.76 16.86 8.13
N ASN A 159 -29.96 18.02 8.76
CA ASN A 159 -28.91 19.02 9.01
C ASN A 159 -28.08 18.77 10.28
N PHE A 160 -28.17 17.60 10.90
CA PHE A 160 -27.28 17.20 11.99
C PHE A 160 -26.03 16.52 11.43
N PHE A 161 -24.89 17.21 11.50
CA PHE A 161 -23.60 16.70 11.02
C PHE A 161 -22.75 16.18 12.19
N PHE A 162 -22.37 14.89 12.16
CA PHE A 162 -21.63 14.25 13.26
C PHE A 162 -20.22 14.84 13.48
N ALA A 163 -19.68 15.55 12.49
CA ALA A 163 -18.34 16.13 12.53
C ALA A 163 -18.30 17.61 12.97
N GLU A 164 -19.45 18.28 13.12
CA GLU A 164 -19.60 19.74 13.22
C GLU A 164 -18.93 20.38 14.46
N GLY A 165 -18.52 19.59 15.46
CA GLY A 165 -17.81 20.08 16.65
C GLY A 165 -16.29 19.96 16.62
N PHE A 166 -15.71 19.22 15.66
CA PHE A 166 -14.27 18.90 15.65
C PHE A 166 -13.48 19.75 14.65
N GLY A 167 -14.15 20.68 13.96
CA GLY A 167 -13.53 21.50 12.91
C GLY A 167 -13.06 20.69 11.70
N LEU A 168 -13.65 19.51 11.47
CA LEU A 168 -13.46 18.69 10.28
C LEU A 168 -14.40 19.16 9.16
N ASN A 169 -14.26 18.58 7.96
CA ASN A 169 -15.34 18.61 6.96
C ASN A 169 -16.63 18.04 7.56
N ASN A 170 -17.78 18.63 7.22
CA ASN A 170 -19.09 18.14 7.68
C ASN A 170 -19.50 16.84 6.97
N LYS A 171 -19.09 16.68 5.71
CA LYS A 171 -19.45 15.57 4.84
C LYS A 171 -18.22 14.85 4.33
N SER A 172 -17.29 15.51 3.63
CA SER A 172 -16.20 14.78 2.98
C SER A 172 -15.29 14.09 3.99
N TYR A 173 -15.14 12.79 3.84
CA TYR A 173 -14.16 11.95 4.52
C TYR A 173 -13.20 11.31 3.49
N ASP A 174 -12.87 12.05 2.43
CA ASP A 174 -11.90 11.62 1.39
C ASP A 174 -10.57 11.15 1.99
N TYR A 175 -10.16 11.81 3.08
CA TYR A 175 -8.99 11.47 3.88
C TYR A 175 -7.65 11.54 3.12
N GLN A 176 -7.63 12.00 1.86
CA GLN A 176 -6.46 11.86 0.97
C GLN A 176 -6.04 10.39 0.82
N ALA A 177 -7.02 9.48 0.87
CA ALA A 177 -6.79 8.04 0.89
C ALA A 177 -6.29 7.49 -0.45
N PRO A 178 -5.75 6.25 -0.48
CA PRO A 178 -5.45 5.53 -1.72
C PRO A 178 -6.64 5.47 -2.67
N ILE A 179 -7.84 5.30 -2.14
CA ILE A 179 -9.10 5.41 -2.87
C ILE A 179 -9.85 6.61 -2.26
N GLY A 180 -10.09 7.66 -3.05
CA GLY A 180 -10.77 8.87 -2.57
C GLY A 180 -12.27 8.67 -2.33
N GLU A 181 -12.94 9.74 -1.88
CA GLU A 181 -14.37 9.75 -1.49
C GLU A 181 -15.31 9.09 -2.50
N TYR A 182 -15.01 9.24 -3.79
CA TYR A 182 -15.83 8.78 -4.90
C TYR A 182 -15.26 7.54 -5.62
N GLY A 183 -14.39 6.77 -4.97
CA GLY A 183 -13.81 5.56 -5.56
C GLY A 183 -12.66 5.80 -6.56
N LYS A 184 -12.27 7.07 -6.79
CA LYS A 184 -11.13 7.41 -7.66
C LYS A 184 -9.82 7.05 -6.98
N VAL A 185 -8.98 6.25 -7.63
CA VAL A 185 -7.68 5.84 -7.09
C VAL A 185 -6.65 6.97 -7.20
N SER A 186 -5.79 7.09 -6.18
CA SER A 186 -4.66 8.04 -6.15
C SER A 186 -3.33 7.33 -6.41
N SER A 187 -2.23 8.08 -6.53
CA SER A 187 -0.89 7.52 -6.74
C SER A 187 -0.47 6.53 -5.64
N GLY A 188 -0.96 6.73 -4.41
CA GLY A 188 -0.70 5.85 -3.26
C GLY A 188 -1.31 4.45 -3.40
N PHE A 189 -2.41 4.29 -4.13
CA PHE A 189 -3.04 2.99 -4.36
C PHE A 189 -2.12 2.03 -5.10
N TYR A 190 -1.51 2.50 -6.19
CA TYR A 190 -0.71 1.66 -7.06
C TYR A 190 0.55 1.15 -6.36
N SER A 191 1.17 1.95 -5.48
CA SER A 191 2.37 1.56 -4.74
C SER A 191 2.04 0.61 -3.59
N LEU A 192 0.94 0.82 -2.86
CA LEU A 192 0.51 -0.08 -1.77
C LEU A 192 0.11 -1.47 -2.27
N LYS A 193 -0.39 -1.57 -3.51
CA LYS A 193 -0.64 -2.87 -4.15
C LYS A 193 0.61 -3.76 -4.19
N LEU A 194 1.80 -3.17 -4.37
CA LEU A 194 3.06 -3.91 -4.40
C LEU A 194 3.35 -4.65 -3.10
N ILE A 195 3.24 -3.96 -1.96
CA ILE A 195 3.48 -4.57 -0.65
C ILE A 195 2.36 -5.56 -0.28
N ASN A 196 1.11 -5.27 -0.66
CA ASN A 196 -0.02 -6.15 -0.36
C ASN A 196 0.08 -7.50 -1.08
N TYR A 197 0.45 -7.52 -2.36
CA TYR A 197 0.69 -8.78 -3.07
C TYR A 197 1.89 -9.56 -2.53
N PHE A 198 2.95 -8.85 -2.12
CA PHE A 198 4.11 -9.47 -1.50
C PHE A 198 3.70 -10.18 -0.21
N LEU A 199 2.99 -9.50 0.68
CA LEU A 199 2.50 -10.07 1.93
C LEU A 199 1.51 -11.22 1.71
N LYS A 200 0.61 -11.09 0.71
CA LYS A 200 -0.34 -12.17 0.35
C LYS A 200 0.39 -13.44 -0.11
N SER A 201 1.47 -13.31 -0.86
CA SER A 201 2.16 -14.45 -1.49
C SER A 201 3.25 -15.06 -0.61
N PHE A 202 3.91 -14.23 0.19
CA PHE A 202 5.13 -14.59 0.94
C PHE A 202 5.00 -14.37 2.46
N GLY A 203 3.82 -14.00 2.95
CA GLY A 203 3.57 -13.74 4.38
C GLY A 203 3.85 -14.95 5.27
N ASN A 204 3.59 -16.17 4.81
CA ASN A 204 3.88 -17.41 5.55
C ASN A 204 5.38 -17.64 5.75
N ASP A 205 6.21 -17.27 4.78
CA ASP A 205 7.67 -17.34 4.89
C ASP A 205 8.24 -16.20 5.75
N LEU A 206 7.57 -15.05 5.74
CA LEU A 206 8.02 -13.83 6.42
C LEU A 206 7.65 -13.81 7.92
N ALA A 207 6.43 -14.23 8.26
CA ALA A 207 5.88 -14.10 9.61
C ALA A 207 6.75 -14.75 10.72
N PRO A 208 7.40 -15.91 10.50
CA PRO A 208 8.27 -16.54 11.51
C PRO A 208 9.64 -15.87 11.68
N LEU A 209 10.00 -14.91 10.83
CA LEU A 209 11.34 -14.31 10.83
C LEU A 209 11.43 -13.15 11.84
N TYR A 210 12.60 -13.00 12.47
CA TYR A 210 12.88 -11.96 13.46
C TYR A 210 13.53 -10.73 12.83
N THR A 211 13.31 -9.56 13.42
CA THR A 211 13.96 -8.32 13.00
C THR A 211 15.40 -8.27 13.49
N VAL A 212 16.32 -7.93 12.58
CA VAL A 212 17.72 -7.65 12.88
C VAL A 212 18.07 -6.30 12.28
N LEU A 213 18.61 -5.41 13.10
CA LEU A 213 19.00 -4.06 12.71
C LEU A 213 20.53 -3.96 12.60
N PRO A 214 21.06 -3.14 11.68
CA PRO A 214 22.49 -2.85 11.68
C PRO A 214 22.89 -2.12 12.96
N THR A 215 24.12 -2.32 13.43
CA THR A 215 24.65 -1.68 14.63
C THR A 215 24.65 -0.15 14.54
N THR A 216 24.67 0.39 13.33
CA THR A 216 24.58 1.83 13.05
C THR A 216 23.16 2.40 13.17
N ASN A 217 22.12 1.56 13.26
CA ASN A 217 20.72 2.00 13.19
C ASN A 217 20.33 2.97 14.32
N SER A 218 20.85 2.78 15.54
CA SER A 218 20.50 3.62 16.70
C SER A 218 20.94 5.08 16.57
N ALA A 219 21.94 5.36 15.73
CA ALA A 219 22.45 6.69 15.46
C ALA A 219 21.60 7.46 14.43
N ILE A 220 20.80 6.76 13.62
CA ILE A 220 19.98 7.39 12.57
C ILE A 220 18.81 8.13 13.23
N LYS A 221 18.68 9.41 12.91
CA LYS A 221 17.58 10.28 13.34
C LYS A 221 16.68 10.62 12.15
N ALA A 222 15.46 11.10 12.43
CA ALA A 222 14.48 11.39 11.40
C ALA A 222 14.95 12.52 10.46
N ASP A 223 15.80 13.43 10.93
CA ASP A 223 16.40 14.49 10.11
C ASP A 223 17.60 14.03 9.25
N ASN A 224 18.05 12.78 9.39
CA ASN A 224 19.15 12.23 8.58
C ASN A 224 18.64 11.72 7.23
N ALA A 225 18.92 12.44 6.14
CA ALA A 225 18.52 12.05 4.78
C ALA A 225 19.63 11.34 3.97
N THR A 226 20.79 11.05 4.58
CA THR A 226 22.02 10.64 3.86
C THR A 226 22.50 9.24 4.18
N THR A 227 22.04 8.64 5.27
CA THR A 227 22.41 7.26 5.65
C THR A 227 21.35 6.28 5.15
N LEU A 228 21.79 5.19 4.53
CA LEU A 228 20.89 4.10 4.13
C LEU A 228 20.17 3.52 5.34
N ARG A 229 18.84 3.48 5.26
CA ARG A 229 17.97 2.88 6.27
C ARG A 229 17.56 1.51 5.80
N TYR A 230 17.89 0.49 6.59
CA TYR A 230 17.54 -0.89 6.27
C TYR A 230 17.40 -1.75 7.51
N ALA A 231 16.66 -2.83 7.36
CA ALA A 231 16.55 -3.90 8.35
C ALA A 231 16.53 -5.26 7.65
N VAL A 232 16.77 -6.32 8.40
CA VAL A 232 16.67 -7.70 7.93
C VAL A 232 15.59 -8.41 8.73
N ARG A 233 14.67 -9.10 8.06
CA ARG A 233 13.84 -10.13 8.71
C ARG A 233 14.47 -11.49 8.43
N THR A 234 14.92 -12.23 9.44
CA THR A 234 15.62 -13.51 9.27
C THR A 234 15.46 -14.48 10.44
N ASP A 235 15.67 -15.77 10.18
CA ASP A 235 15.87 -16.84 11.16
C ASP A 235 17.38 -17.18 11.37
N GLY A 236 18.25 -16.35 10.81
CA GLY A 236 19.71 -16.53 10.75
C GLY A 236 20.19 -17.34 9.54
N ASN A 237 19.29 -17.93 8.75
CA ASN A 237 19.61 -18.70 7.54
C ASN A 237 19.02 -18.05 6.28
N LYS A 238 17.71 -17.78 6.27
CA LYS A 238 16.96 -17.16 5.17
C LYS A 238 16.31 -15.86 5.60
N GLY A 239 15.89 -15.07 4.63
CA GLY A 239 15.15 -13.86 4.96
C GLY A 239 15.08 -12.83 3.86
N PHE A 240 14.79 -11.61 4.28
CA PHE A 240 14.61 -10.46 3.41
C PHE A 240 15.31 -9.23 3.99
N VAL A 241 16.00 -8.48 3.13
CA VAL A 241 16.51 -7.14 3.43
C VAL A 241 15.48 -6.12 2.99
N PHE A 242 15.03 -5.28 3.90
CA PHE A 242 14.09 -4.18 3.64
C PHE A 242 14.86 -2.86 3.69
N MET A 243 14.63 -1.99 2.71
CA MET A 243 15.25 -0.67 2.67
C MET A 243 14.35 0.36 2.00
N HIS A 244 14.50 1.62 2.36
CA HIS A 244 13.88 2.73 1.64
C HIS A 244 14.74 3.99 1.73
N ASN A 245 14.56 4.89 0.77
CA ASN A 245 15.17 6.21 0.74
C ASN A 245 14.05 7.26 0.69
N TYR A 246 13.42 7.50 1.83
CA TYR A 246 12.33 8.45 1.99
C TYR A 246 12.29 8.94 3.44
N GLN A 247 11.94 10.20 3.63
CA GLN A 247 11.63 10.80 4.91
C GLN A 247 10.55 11.86 4.70
N ASP A 248 9.48 11.82 5.50
CA ASP A 248 8.47 12.88 5.47
C ASP A 248 9.09 14.23 5.85
N HIS A 249 8.59 15.29 5.21
CA HIS A 249 9.03 16.67 5.41
C HIS A 249 10.49 16.98 5.04
N LEU A 250 11.22 16.04 4.43
CA LEU A 250 12.55 16.28 3.85
C LEU A 250 12.61 15.89 2.38
N VAL A 251 13.56 16.50 1.67
CA VAL A 251 13.95 16.07 0.33
C VAL A 251 15.11 15.10 0.45
N THR A 252 14.97 13.91 -0.13
CA THR A 252 16.03 12.90 -0.21
C THR A 252 16.73 12.95 -1.57
N SER A 253 18.01 12.56 -1.62
CA SER A 253 18.79 12.42 -2.86
C SER A 253 19.13 10.94 -3.12
N ASP A 254 19.54 10.61 -4.34
CA ASP A 254 19.99 9.27 -4.70
C ASP A 254 21.19 8.82 -3.85
N MET A 255 21.08 7.64 -3.23
CA MET A 255 22.17 7.03 -2.47
C MET A 255 22.96 6.08 -3.37
N LYS A 256 24.18 6.48 -3.75
CA LYS A 256 25.04 5.76 -4.71
C LYS A 256 26.08 4.90 -3.99
N GLY A 257 26.65 3.92 -4.70
CA GLY A 257 27.78 3.13 -4.20
C GLY A 257 27.41 2.19 -3.05
N LEU A 258 26.12 1.84 -2.93
CA LEU A 258 25.63 1.00 -1.85
C LEU A 258 26.01 -0.47 -2.08
N LYS A 259 26.32 -1.15 -0.98
CA LYS A 259 26.55 -2.59 -0.90
C LYS A 259 26.09 -3.05 0.48
N ILE A 260 25.37 -4.17 0.54
CA ILE A 260 24.90 -4.75 1.81
C ILE A 260 25.47 -6.15 1.94
N ASP A 261 26.12 -6.42 3.08
CA ASP A 261 26.59 -7.76 3.46
C ASP A 261 25.73 -8.26 4.64
N VAL A 262 25.03 -9.38 4.42
CA VAL A 262 24.21 -10.05 5.43
C VAL A 262 24.94 -11.29 5.92
N SER A 263 25.37 -11.27 7.19
CA SER A 263 25.98 -12.44 7.83
C SER A 263 24.91 -13.46 8.22
N THR A 264 25.00 -14.66 7.67
CA THR A 264 24.13 -15.80 8.01
C THR A 264 24.95 -16.89 8.70
N LYS A 265 24.29 -17.88 9.31
CA LYS A 265 24.95 -19.06 9.89
C LYS A 265 25.79 -19.84 8.87
N ASN A 266 25.47 -19.73 7.58
CA ASN A 266 26.15 -20.45 6.49
C ASN A 266 27.11 -19.56 5.68
N GLY A 267 27.44 -18.37 6.19
CA GLY A 267 28.33 -17.42 5.52
C GLY A 267 27.64 -16.10 5.13
N VAL A 268 28.37 -15.25 4.42
CA VAL A 268 27.92 -13.91 4.04
C VAL A 268 27.19 -13.93 2.70
N ILE A 269 26.03 -13.28 2.65
CA ILE A 269 25.30 -12.97 1.41
C ILE A 269 25.47 -11.49 1.10
N THR A 270 25.87 -11.18 -0.14
CA THR A 270 26.21 -9.83 -0.56
C THR A 270 25.26 -9.33 -1.65
N PHE A 271 24.77 -8.09 -1.51
CA PHE A 271 23.85 -7.43 -2.44
C PHE A 271 24.47 -6.14 -3.03
N PRO A 272 24.56 -6.02 -4.38
CA PRO A 272 24.57 -7.12 -5.36
C PRO A 272 25.77 -8.04 -5.14
N GLN A 273 25.79 -9.24 -5.73
CA GLN A 273 26.88 -10.19 -5.60
C GLN A 273 28.23 -9.61 -6.06
N THR A 274 28.19 -8.66 -6.99
CA THR A 274 29.36 -7.91 -7.48
C THR A 274 29.01 -6.45 -7.70
N GLY A 275 29.92 -5.55 -7.32
CA GLY A 275 29.77 -4.10 -7.53
C GLY A 275 28.94 -3.43 -6.45
N THR A 276 28.20 -2.41 -6.84
CA THR A 276 27.35 -1.59 -5.96
C THR A 276 26.05 -1.24 -6.66
N PHE A 277 25.08 -0.70 -5.93
CA PHE A 277 23.82 -0.20 -6.47
C PHE A 277 23.53 1.24 -6.06
N THR A 278 22.53 1.84 -6.71
CA THR A 278 21.97 3.14 -6.31
C THR A 278 20.54 2.95 -5.83
N LEU A 279 20.23 3.38 -4.61
CA LEU A 279 18.85 3.48 -4.15
C LEU A 279 18.36 4.91 -4.41
N LYS A 280 17.54 5.06 -5.46
CA LYS A 280 17.04 6.38 -5.86
C LYS A 280 16.19 7.03 -4.78
N ALA A 281 16.12 8.35 -4.79
CA ALA A 281 15.21 9.12 -3.93
C ALA A 281 13.76 8.61 -4.06
N GLY A 282 13.05 8.51 -2.94
CA GLY A 282 11.68 7.99 -2.86
C GLY A 282 11.54 6.47 -3.07
N SER A 283 12.60 5.75 -3.40
CA SER A 283 12.51 4.31 -3.73
C SER A 283 12.57 3.43 -2.49
N SER A 284 11.93 2.26 -2.58
CA SER A 284 12.01 1.18 -1.61
C SER A 284 12.37 -0.14 -2.30
N ALA A 285 13.00 -1.05 -1.58
CA ALA A 285 13.34 -2.38 -2.09
C ALA A 285 13.27 -3.45 -0.98
N ILE A 286 12.88 -4.66 -1.38
CA ILE A 286 12.86 -5.86 -0.53
C ILE A 286 13.62 -6.97 -1.23
N PHE A 287 14.78 -7.37 -0.69
CA PHE A 287 15.64 -8.37 -1.34
C PHE A 287 15.68 -9.70 -0.58
N PRO A 288 15.33 -10.82 -1.22
CA PRO A 288 15.35 -12.13 -0.59
C PRO A 288 16.77 -12.72 -0.60
N PHE A 289 17.07 -13.53 0.42
CA PHE A 289 18.23 -14.42 0.42
C PHE A 289 17.87 -15.79 0.98
N ASN A 290 18.56 -16.81 0.48
CA ASN A 290 18.32 -18.23 0.81
C ASN A 290 16.82 -18.62 0.75
N ALA A 291 16.10 -18.06 -0.23
CA ALA A 291 14.68 -18.30 -0.44
C ALA A 291 14.43 -19.52 -1.33
N ASN A 292 13.21 -20.05 -1.25
CA ASN A 292 12.73 -21.11 -2.14
C ASN A 292 11.47 -20.64 -2.86
N TYR A 293 11.45 -20.77 -4.18
CA TYR A 293 10.28 -20.45 -5.00
C TYR A 293 9.88 -21.70 -5.77
N ASP A 294 8.87 -22.39 -5.26
CA ASP A 294 8.32 -23.63 -5.85
C ASP A 294 9.40 -24.69 -6.14
N GLY A 295 10.32 -24.89 -5.19
CA GLY A 295 11.43 -25.85 -5.31
C GLY A 295 12.71 -25.26 -5.90
N VAL A 296 12.68 -24.04 -6.43
CA VAL A 296 13.88 -23.36 -6.94
C VAL A 296 14.60 -22.65 -5.79
N ALA A 297 15.81 -23.12 -5.47
CA ALA A 297 16.64 -22.55 -4.42
C ALA A 297 17.38 -21.28 -4.89
N VAL A 298 16.97 -20.13 -4.38
CA VAL A 298 17.57 -18.81 -4.64
C VAL A 298 18.50 -18.46 -3.49
N ASN A 299 19.78 -18.25 -3.78
CA ASN A 299 20.76 -17.79 -2.80
C ASN A 299 20.59 -16.31 -2.46
N MET A 300 20.36 -15.48 -3.48
CA MET A 300 20.28 -14.02 -3.37
C MET A 300 19.55 -13.47 -4.60
N ALA A 301 18.72 -12.44 -4.44
CA ALA A 301 18.21 -11.66 -5.58
C ALA A 301 18.17 -10.16 -5.27
N THR A 302 18.54 -9.33 -6.26
CA THR A 302 18.36 -7.87 -6.24
C THR A 302 17.06 -7.42 -6.92
N VAL A 303 16.14 -8.37 -7.14
CA VAL A 303 14.77 -8.12 -7.57
C VAL A 303 13.81 -8.38 -6.42
N GLN A 304 12.79 -7.54 -6.29
CA GLN A 304 11.81 -7.62 -5.22
C GLN A 304 10.75 -8.67 -5.53
N PRO A 305 10.50 -9.68 -4.67
CA PRO A 305 9.37 -10.58 -4.83
C PRO A 305 8.07 -9.77 -4.82
N TYR A 306 7.20 -9.99 -5.81
CA TYR A 306 5.95 -9.25 -5.95
C TYR A 306 4.75 -10.13 -5.63
N THR A 307 4.54 -11.20 -6.40
CA THR A 307 3.38 -12.07 -6.25
C THR A 307 3.68 -13.46 -6.77
N ARG A 308 2.89 -14.44 -6.31
CA ARG A 308 2.89 -15.80 -6.83
C ARG A 308 1.46 -16.22 -7.16
N PHE A 309 1.26 -16.81 -8.33
CA PHE A 309 -0.04 -17.36 -8.72
C PHE A 309 0.10 -18.70 -9.44
N VAL A 310 -1.01 -19.42 -9.57
CA VAL A 310 -1.08 -20.71 -10.26
C VAL A 310 -1.99 -20.58 -11.49
N ASN A 311 -1.53 -21.13 -12.60
CA ASN A 311 -2.33 -21.27 -13.82
C ASN A 311 -2.11 -22.65 -14.41
N SER A 312 -3.19 -23.40 -14.68
CA SER A 312 -3.10 -24.74 -15.26
C SER A 312 -2.15 -25.66 -14.47
N LYS A 313 -2.23 -25.60 -13.13
CA LYS A 313 -1.35 -26.32 -12.18
C LYS A 313 0.14 -25.96 -12.23
N LYS A 314 0.53 -24.90 -12.94
CA LYS A 314 1.91 -24.39 -12.98
C LYS A 314 2.05 -23.15 -12.13
N ALA A 315 3.14 -23.07 -11.37
CA ALA A 315 3.46 -21.92 -10.54
C ALA A 315 4.19 -20.83 -11.34
N TYR A 316 3.79 -19.58 -11.09
CA TYR A 316 4.37 -18.39 -11.68
C TYR A 316 4.81 -17.45 -10.56
N ASN A 317 6.10 -17.15 -10.51
CA ASN A 317 6.69 -16.22 -9.56
C ASN A 317 6.98 -14.89 -10.28
N VAL A 318 6.45 -13.80 -9.74
CA VAL A 318 6.62 -12.46 -10.30
C VAL A 318 7.47 -11.62 -9.37
N PHE A 319 8.43 -10.91 -9.94
CA PHE A 319 9.36 -10.02 -9.24
C PHE A 319 9.36 -8.63 -9.88
N VAL A 320 9.83 -7.63 -9.13
CA VAL A 320 10.00 -6.25 -9.58
C VAL A 320 11.49 -5.91 -9.64
N SER A 321 11.93 -5.36 -10.76
CA SER A 321 13.22 -4.68 -10.87
C SER A 321 13.08 -3.23 -10.40
N ILE A 322 13.97 -2.82 -9.49
CA ILE A 322 13.96 -1.48 -8.89
C ILE A 322 14.96 -0.60 -9.63
N ASP A 323 14.50 0.57 -10.02
CA ASP A 323 15.28 1.59 -10.70
C ASP A 323 16.58 1.94 -9.93
N GLY A 324 17.72 1.96 -10.65
CA GLY A 324 19.04 2.21 -10.04
C GLY A 324 19.74 0.94 -9.51
N ILE A 325 19.08 -0.21 -9.57
CA ILE A 325 19.60 -1.50 -9.09
C ILE A 325 19.61 -2.49 -10.25
N ALA A 326 20.78 -3.05 -10.57
CA ALA A 326 20.90 -4.06 -11.61
C ALA A 326 20.17 -5.34 -11.18
N PRO A 327 19.17 -5.84 -11.96
CA PRO A 327 18.38 -6.99 -11.56
C PRO A 327 19.14 -8.30 -11.79
N GLU A 328 19.43 -9.02 -10.72
CA GLU A 328 20.08 -10.34 -10.74
C GLU A 328 19.42 -11.32 -9.77
N ILE A 329 19.49 -12.61 -10.12
CA ILE A 329 19.06 -13.74 -9.29
C ILE A 329 20.17 -14.79 -9.29
N VAL A 330 20.66 -15.15 -8.11
CA VAL A 330 21.69 -16.18 -7.92
C VAL A 330 21.00 -17.47 -7.46
N LEU A 331 21.02 -18.48 -8.32
CA LEU A 331 20.44 -19.80 -8.08
C LEU A 331 21.51 -20.74 -7.51
N LYS A 332 21.17 -21.53 -6.49
CA LYS A 332 22.12 -22.46 -5.87
C LYS A 332 22.51 -23.58 -6.85
N GLY A 333 23.81 -23.78 -7.03
CA GLY A 333 24.36 -24.82 -7.90
C GLY A 333 24.29 -24.51 -9.40
N LYS A 334 24.66 -25.51 -10.21
CA LYS A 334 24.56 -25.45 -11.67
C LYS A 334 23.15 -25.89 -12.08
N VAL A 335 22.33 -24.94 -12.52
CA VAL A 335 20.94 -25.18 -12.93
C VAL A 335 20.71 -24.71 -14.36
N LYS A 336 19.85 -25.44 -15.09
CA LYS A 336 19.48 -25.06 -16.45
C LYS A 336 18.41 -23.97 -16.39
N VAL A 337 18.70 -22.86 -17.04
CA VAL A 337 17.78 -21.71 -17.16
C VAL A 337 17.51 -21.45 -18.64
N THR A 338 16.25 -21.26 -18.99
CA THR A 338 15.82 -20.93 -20.36
C THR A 338 14.87 -19.75 -20.32
N GLY A 339 15.04 -18.75 -21.19
CA GLY A 339 14.21 -17.56 -21.16
C GLY A 339 14.64 -16.49 -22.14
N SER A 340 13.98 -15.34 -22.07
CA SER A 340 14.24 -14.14 -22.87
C SER A 340 14.61 -12.96 -21.97
N GLY A 341 15.44 -12.05 -22.49
CA GLY A 341 15.91 -10.87 -21.75
C GLY A 341 17.00 -11.16 -20.70
N ILE A 342 17.46 -12.40 -20.59
CA ILE A 342 18.43 -12.82 -19.57
C ILE A 342 19.79 -13.21 -20.15
N LYS A 343 20.83 -13.08 -19.33
CA LYS A 343 22.14 -13.72 -19.52
C LYS A 343 22.44 -14.59 -18.32
N THR A 344 23.00 -15.78 -18.56
CA THR A 344 23.37 -16.71 -17.50
C THR A 344 24.89 -16.85 -17.42
N THR A 345 25.42 -16.86 -16.20
CA THR A 345 26.85 -17.10 -15.94
C THR A 345 27.01 -18.00 -14.72
N MET A 346 28.17 -18.63 -14.57
CA MET A 346 28.52 -19.36 -13.36
C MET A 346 29.41 -18.49 -12.48
N ARG A 347 29.11 -18.41 -11.19
CA ARG A 347 29.95 -17.72 -10.19
C ARG A 347 29.92 -18.47 -8.87
N ASN A 348 31.08 -18.81 -8.33
CA ASN A 348 31.24 -19.52 -7.05
C ASN A 348 30.36 -20.79 -6.95
N GLY A 349 30.32 -21.58 -8.02
CA GLY A 349 29.50 -22.81 -8.08
C GLY A 349 28.00 -22.60 -8.27
N ASN A 350 27.51 -21.36 -8.32
CA ASN A 350 26.11 -20.99 -8.49
C ASN A 350 25.82 -20.44 -9.89
N THR A 351 24.58 -20.58 -10.34
CA THR A 351 24.10 -20.01 -11.61
C THR A 351 23.56 -18.61 -11.36
N VAL A 352 24.11 -17.61 -12.02
CA VAL A 352 23.68 -16.21 -11.93
C VAL A 352 22.85 -15.87 -13.16
N VAL A 353 21.61 -15.46 -12.95
CA VAL A 353 20.71 -14.94 -13.99
C VAL A 353 20.73 -13.41 -13.90
N VAL A 354 21.34 -12.78 -14.90
CA VAL A 354 21.36 -11.32 -15.06
C VAL A 354 20.23 -10.92 -15.98
N CYS A 355 19.31 -10.09 -15.48
CA CYS A 355 18.18 -9.57 -16.25
C CYS A 355 18.54 -8.24 -16.91
N THR A 356 17.88 -7.93 -18.03
CA THR A 356 18.02 -6.62 -18.67
C THR A 356 17.24 -5.57 -17.87
N ALA A 357 17.95 -4.57 -17.35
CA ALA A 357 17.36 -3.49 -16.56
C ALA A 357 16.31 -2.69 -17.36
N GLY A 358 15.23 -2.28 -16.69
CA GLY A 358 14.15 -1.49 -17.30
C GLY A 358 13.33 -2.23 -18.38
N LYS A 359 13.52 -3.54 -18.54
CA LYS A 359 12.76 -4.39 -19.45
C LYS A 359 12.02 -5.48 -18.68
N VAL A 360 10.97 -6.02 -19.28
CA VAL A 360 10.35 -7.25 -18.78
C VAL A 360 11.25 -8.42 -19.16
N ASN A 361 11.53 -9.29 -18.20
CA ASN A 361 12.36 -10.48 -18.39
C ASN A 361 11.55 -11.71 -17.98
N GLU A 362 11.68 -12.80 -18.74
CA GLU A 362 10.94 -14.02 -18.47
C GLU A 362 11.84 -15.23 -18.66
N PHE A 363 11.85 -16.12 -17.67
CA PHE A 363 12.64 -17.33 -17.73
C PHE A 363 12.03 -18.46 -16.90
N GLN A 364 12.52 -19.67 -17.12
CA GLN A 364 12.14 -20.86 -16.39
C GLN A 364 13.36 -21.56 -15.82
N VAL A 365 13.17 -22.15 -14.64
CA VAL A 365 14.12 -23.03 -13.95
C VAL A 365 13.35 -24.28 -13.55
N ASN A 366 13.75 -25.44 -14.07
CA ASN A 366 13.08 -26.73 -13.78
C ASN A 366 11.54 -26.70 -13.96
N GLY A 367 11.04 -25.94 -14.93
CA GLY A 367 9.60 -25.81 -15.21
C GLY A 367 8.84 -24.79 -14.35
N VAL A 368 9.50 -24.14 -13.38
CA VAL A 368 8.97 -23.00 -12.62
C VAL A 368 9.22 -21.71 -13.37
N SER A 369 8.18 -20.89 -13.54
CA SER A 369 8.25 -19.63 -14.29
C SER A 369 8.59 -18.44 -13.40
N PHE A 370 9.45 -17.57 -13.92
CA PHE A 370 9.85 -16.31 -13.32
C PHE A 370 9.60 -15.16 -14.29
N LEU A 371 8.86 -14.15 -13.85
CA LEU A 371 8.61 -12.91 -14.59
C LEU A 371 9.13 -11.73 -13.79
N ILE A 372 10.03 -10.94 -14.37
CA ILE A 372 10.60 -9.75 -13.72
C ILE A 372 10.05 -8.54 -14.46
N LEU A 373 9.25 -7.74 -13.76
CA LEU A 373 8.66 -6.51 -14.28
C LEU A 373 9.49 -5.28 -13.89
N PRO A 374 9.63 -4.29 -14.77
CA PRO A 374 9.99 -2.93 -14.37
C PRO A 374 8.99 -2.36 -13.35
N TYR A 375 9.46 -1.56 -12.40
CA TYR A 375 8.63 -0.98 -11.33
C TYR A 375 7.34 -0.31 -11.85
N ASN A 376 7.44 0.49 -12.91
CA ASN A 376 6.30 1.18 -13.51
C ASN A 376 5.24 0.22 -14.11
N GLN A 377 5.63 -0.95 -14.61
CA GLN A 377 4.68 -1.97 -15.06
C GLN A 377 4.09 -2.74 -13.88
N ALA A 378 4.87 -3.00 -12.82
CA ALA A 378 4.38 -3.66 -11.62
C ALA A 378 3.27 -2.85 -10.91
N LEU A 379 3.38 -1.51 -10.88
CA LEU A 379 2.33 -0.62 -10.38
C LEU A 379 0.98 -0.86 -11.07
N ASN A 380 1.01 -1.26 -12.33
CA ASN A 380 -0.15 -1.47 -13.20
C ASN A 380 -0.52 -2.95 -13.36
N ALA A 381 0.09 -3.85 -12.58
CA ALA A 381 -0.13 -5.28 -12.67
C ALA A 381 -1.13 -5.77 -11.61
N TYR A 382 -2.00 -6.72 -11.99
CA TYR A 382 -3.05 -7.30 -11.15
C TYR A 382 -3.09 -8.81 -11.38
N VAL A 383 -3.29 -9.60 -10.32
CA VAL A 383 -3.60 -11.02 -10.47
C VAL A 383 -5.12 -11.15 -10.52
N VAL A 384 -5.64 -11.77 -11.59
CA VAL A 384 -7.08 -12.02 -11.78
C VAL A 384 -7.34 -13.52 -11.88
N GLY A 385 -8.45 -13.98 -11.31
CA GLY A 385 -8.81 -15.39 -11.16
C GLY A 385 -8.19 -16.04 -9.92
N THR A 386 -8.76 -17.17 -9.51
CA THR A 386 -8.34 -17.95 -8.33
C THR A 386 -7.50 -19.17 -8.71
N ASP A 387 -8.10 -20.17 -9.36
CA ASP A 387 -7.44 -21.47 -9.62
C ASP A 387 -6.65 -21.50 -10.94
N ASN A 388 -7.09 -20.70 -11.91
CA ASN A 388 -6.43 -20.49 -13.19
C ASN A 388 -6.14 -19.00 -13.37
N ALA A 389 -5.39 -18.47 -12.43
CA ALA A 389 -5.12 -17.04 -12.35
C ALA A 389 -4.21 -16.57 -13.50
N HIS A 390 -4.33 -15.31 -13.86
CA HIS A 390 -3.44 -14.62 -14.78
C HIS A 390 -2.94 -13.34 -14.14
N LEU A 391 -1.72 -12.94 -14.46
CA LEU A 391 -1.27 -11.58 -14.24
C LEU A 391 -1.68 -10.73 -15.45
N VAL A 392 -2.42 -9.66 -15.21
CA VAL A 392 -2.77 -8.66 -16.21
C VAL A 392 -2.06 -7.34 -15.92
N ILE A 393 -1.62 -6.64 -16.96
CA ILE A 393 -0.97 -5.33 -16.84
C ILE A 393 -1.76 -4.33 -17.67
N SER A 394 -2.27 -3.27 -17.02
CA SER A 394 -3.04 -2.21 -17.67
C SER A 394 -2.92 -0.90 -16.90
N ASN A 395 -2.84 0.22 -17.62
CA ASN A 395 -2.92 1.55 -17.02
C ASN A 395 -4.34 1.88 -16.52
N SER A 396 -5.34 1.10 -16.92
CA SER A 396 -6.70 1.15 -16.36
C SER A 396 -6.76 0.47 -15.00
N VAL A 397 -7.72 0.87 -14.17
CA VAL A 397 -8.07 0.11 -12.96
C VAL A 397 -8.73 -1.19 -13.39
N VAL A 398 -8.25 -2.31 -12.86
CA VAL A 398 -8.79 -3.65 -13.11
C VAL A 398 -9.69 -4.04 -11.95
N LEU A 399 -10.95 -4.36 -12.24
CA LEU A 399 -11.92 -4.87 -11.26
C LEU A 399 -12.31 -6.31 -11.62
N GLU A 400 -12.37 -7.19 -10.62
CA GLU A 400 -12.88 -8.56 -10.80
C GLU A 400 -14.37 -8.62 -10.46
N GLU A 401 -15.16 -9.16 -11.39
CA GLU A 401 -16.63 -9.32 -11.27
C GLU A 401 -17.00 -10.77 -11.54
N GLY A 402 -16.75 -11.64 -10.56
CA GLY A 402 -16.96 -13.08 -10.70
C GLY A 402 -16.05 -13.67 -11.78
N GLN A 403 -16.62 -14.10 -12.91
CA GLN A 403 -15.86 -14.64 -14.05
C GLN A 403 -15.49 -13.57 -15.10
N LYS A 404 -15.87 -12.31 -14.87
CA LYS A 404 -15.56 -11.19 -15.76
C LYS A 404 -14.54 -10.27 -15.09
N MET A 405 -13.92 -9.43 -15.90
CA MET A 405 -13.14 -8.30 -15.41
C MET A 405 -13.62 -7.03 -16.11
N ALA A 406 -13.63 -5.92 -15.38
CA ALA A 406 -13.86 -4.60 -15.92
C ALA A 406 -12.54 -3.82 -15.94
N LEU A 407 -12.34 -3.03 -17.01
CA LEU A 407 -11.27 -2.04 -17.09
C LEU A 407 -11.90 -0.66 -16.98
N VAL A 408 -11.49 0.11 -15.98
CA VAL A 408 -11.94 1.50 -15.80
C VAL A 408 -10.80 2.42 -16.18
N SER A 409 -10.96 3.12 -17.31
CA SER A 409 -10.07 4.18 -17.77
C SER A 409 -10.63 5.57 -17.45
N SER A 410 -9.79 6.59 -17.51
CA SER A 410 -10.19 8.00 -17.41
C SER A 410 -9.80 8.71 -18.69
N ASP A 411 -10.75 9.46 -19.27
CA ASP A 411 -10.56 10.32 -20.45
C ASP A 411 -9.91 9.62 -21.66
N THR A 412 -10.12 8.32 -21.82
CA THR A 412 -9.66 7.57 -22.98
C THR A 412 -10.57 6.39 -23.30
N GLU A 413 -10.84 6.23 -24.59
CA GLU A 413 -11.62 5.14 -25.16
C GLU A 413 -10.77 3.90 -25.46
N SER A 414 -9.44 4.03 -25.41
CA SER A 414 -8.50 3.00 -25.81
C SER A 414 -7.61 2.56 -24.66
N MET A 415 -7.60 1.27 -24.40
CA MET A 415 -6.91 0.67 -23.25
C MET A 415 -5.96 -0.42 -23.71
N GLU A 416 -4.81 -0.50 -23.05
CA GLU A 416 -3.84 -1.56 -23.27
C GLU A 416 -3.96 -2.60 -22.17
N LEU A 417 -3.88 -3.87 -22.57
CA LEU A 417 -3.92 -5.01 -21.67
C LEU A 417 -2.87 -6.04 -22.09
N ALA A 418 -1.92 -6.30 -21.22
CA ALA A 418 -1.03 -7.45 -21.34
C ALA A 418 -1.50 -8.57 -20.40
N VAL A 419 -1.47 -9.83 -20.85
CA VAL A 419 -1.90 -11.01 -20.08
C VAL A 419 -0.78 -12.04 -20.04
N TYR A 420 -0.46 -12.49 -18.82
CA TYR A 420 0.56 -13.50 -18.54
C TYR A 420 0.00 -14.62 -17.62
N PRO A 421 0.16 -15.91 -17.96
CA PRO A 421 0.66 -16.42 -19.24
C PRO A 421 -0.25 -16.01 -20.43
N ALA A 422 0.30 -16.03 -21.64
CA ALA A 422 -0.40 -15.60 -22.83
C ALA A 422 -1.67 -16.40 -23.11
N ILE A 423 -2.76 -15.69 -23.34
CA ILE A 423 -4.03 -16.25 -23.84
C ILE A 423 -4.22 -16.00 -25.34
N SER A 424 -4.99 -16.88 -25.98
CA SER A 424 -5.24 -16.82 -27.43
C SER A 424 -6.42 -15.93 -27.82
N LYS A 425 -7.40 -15.76 -26.93
CA LYS A 425 -8.65 -15.03 -27.18
C LYS A 425 -9.10 -14.27 -25.92
N ILE A 426 -9.72 -13.12 -26.13
CA ILE A 426 -10.49 -12.38 -25.12
C ILE A 426 -11.90 -12.20 -25.69
N ALA A 427 -12.91 -12.44 -24.87
CA ALA A 427 -14.29 -12.08 -25.18
C ALA A 427 -14.64 -10.77 -24.45
N THR A 428 -15.26 -9.83 -25.16
CA THR A 428 -15.72 -8.56 -24.60
C THR A 428 -17.24 -8.53 -24.54
N THR A 429 -17.81 -8.02 -23.45
CA THR A 429 -19.25 -7.70 -23.37
C THR A 429 -19.54 -6.29 -23.81
N VAL A 430 -18.57 -5.39 -23.68
CA VAL A 430 -18.62 -3.99 -24.09
C VAL A 430 -17.35 -3.67 -24.88
N GLY A 431 -17.51 -2.96 -25.99
CA GLY A 431 -16.40 -2.58 -26.86
C GLY A 431 -15.78 -3.76 -27.61
N THR A 432 -14.59 -3.54 -28.15
CA THR A 432 -13.85 -4.48 -28.99
C THR A 432 -12.46 -4.75 -28.40
N ALA A 433 -11.92 -5.93 -28.66
CA ALA A 433 -10.55 -6.29 -28.31
C ALA A 433 -9.80 -6.78 -29.55
N VAL A 434 -8.65 -6.16 -29.83
CA VAL A 434 -7.77 -6.55 -30.93
C VAL A 434 -6.44 -7.01 -30.35
N LYS A 435 -6.02 -8.22 -30.71
CA LYS A 435 -4.70 -8.73 -30.35
C LYS A 435 -3.62 -7.96 -31.09
N VAL A 436 -2.61 -7.48 -30.39
CA VAL A 436 -1.44 -6.80 -30.97
C VAL A 436 -0.18 -7.64 -30.79
N SER A 437 0.89 -7.30 -31.51
CA SER A 437 2.17 -7.99 -31.40
C SER A 437 2.76 -7.78 -30.01
N SER A 438 3.24 -8.87 -29.40
CA SER A 438 3.94 -8.82 -28.12
C SER A 438 5.43 -9.01 -28.35
N SER A 439 6.26 -8.25 -27.63
CA SER A 439 7.71 -8.43 -27.60
C SER A 439 8.15 -9.65 -26.78
N ILE A 440 7.24 -10.23 -25.99
CA ILE A 440 7.51 -11.39 -25.13
C ILE A 440 6.57 -12.52 -25.46
N LYS A 441 7.14 -13.66 -25.86
CA LYS A 441 6.41 -14.84 -26.36
C LYS A 441 5.27 -15.30 -25.46
N ASN A 442 5.51 -15.33 -24.14
CA ASN A 442 4.56 -15.84 -23.16
C ASN A 442 3.63 -14.76 -22.59
N ILE A 443 3.59 -13.57 -23.18
CA ILE A 443 2.63 -12.50 -22.86
C ILE A 443 1.81 -12.21 -24.10
N SER A 444 0.47 -12.23 -23.99
CA SER A 444 -0.39 -11.69 -25.05
C SER A 444 -0.72 -10.23 -24.78
N GLN A 445 -0.72 -9.40 -25.82
CA GLN A 445 -1.05 -7.99 -25.73
C GLN A 445 -2.31 -7.69 -26.53
N TRP A 446 -3.12 -6.80 -26.00
CA TRP A 446 -4.44 -6.47 -26.51
C TRP A 446 -4.67 -4.96 -26.43
N LYS A 447 -5.25 -4.41 -27.49
CA LYS A 447 -5.82 -3.08 -27.51
C LYS A 447 -7.34 -3.21 -27.41
N LEU A 448 -7.92 -2.69 -26.34
CA LEU A 448 -9.36 -2.67 -26.12
C LEU A 448 -9.89 -1.28 -26.45
N ASN A 449 -11.02 -1.20 -27.16
CA ASN A 449 -11.64 0.08 -27.50
C ASN A 449 -13.12 0.07 -27.14
N VAL A 450 -13.58 1.14 -26.50
CA VAL A 450 -15.00 1.41 -26.24
C VAL A 450 -15.47 2.59 -27.07
N SER A 451 -16.79 2.81 -27.16
CA SER A 451 -17.32 4.00 -27.82
C SER A 451 -17.03 5.24 -26.99
N LYS A 452 -16.63 6.33 -27.64
CA LYS A 452 -16.51 7.64 -26.99
C LYS A 452 -17.87 8.07 -26.45
N VAL A 453 -17.87 8.55 -25.21
CA VAL A 453 -19.04 9.16 -24.58
C VAL A 453 -18.64 10.55 -24.11
N GLU A 454 -19.36 11.56 -24.59
CA GLU A 454 -19.19 12.94 -24.12
C GLU A 454 -20.33 13.25 -23.12
N PRO A 455 -20.03 13.34 -21.81
CA PRO A 455 -21.05 13.65 -20.83
C PRO A 455 -21.57 15.07 -21.04
N LYS A 456 -22.90 15.20 -21.19
CA LYS A 456 -23.56 16.50 -21.37
C LYS A 456 -23.78 17.16 -20.01
N ILE A 457 -22.83 17.96 -19.59
CA ILE A 457 -22.89 18.80 -18.38
C ILE A 457 -22.67 20.27 -18.74
N GLU A 458 -23.33 21.18 -18.02
CA GLU A 458 -23.15 22.62 -18.13
C GLU A 458 -22.77 23.17 -16.75
N LEU A 459 -21.68 23.94 -16.68
CA LEU A 459 -21.28 24.64 -15.47
C LEU A 459 -21.52 26.14 -15.69
N ALA A 460 -22.56 26.68 -15.07
CA ALA A 460 -22.89 28.09 -15.14
C ALA A 460 -22.35 28.82 -13.91
N GLN A 461 -21.45 29.78 -14.11
CA GLN A 461 -20.99 30.66 -13.04
C GLN A 461 -22.06 31.70 -12.73
N THR A 462 -22.50 31.79 -11.47
CA THR A 462 -23.52 32.76 -11.04
C THR A 462 -22.89 34.02 -10.44
N ASP A 463 -21.71 33.89 -9.82
CA ASP A 463 -20.88 35.00 -9.34
C ASP A 463 -19.41 34.55 -9.18
N ASP A 464 -18.57 35.32 -8.47
CA ASP A 464 -17.14 35.04 -8.29
C ASP A 464 -16.85 33.77 -7.47
N ARG A 465 -17.84 33.20 -6.77
CA ARG A 465 -17.68 32.10 -5.80
C ARG A 465 -18.67 30.96 -5.98
N HIS A 466 -19.72 31.14 -6.77
CA HIS A 466 -20.79 30.16 -6.95
C HIS A 466 -20.91 29.70 -8.40
N PHE A 467 -21.07 28.38 -8.54
CA PHE A 467 -21.28 27.70 -9.80
C PHE A 467 -22.49 26.79 -9.67
N VAL A 468 -23.31 26.73 -10.72
CA VAL A 468 -24.43 25.82 -10.85
C VAL A 468 -24.07 24.78 -11.90
N LEU A 469 -23.93 23.53 -11.47
CA LEU A 469 -23.78 22.38 -12.35
C LEU A 469 -25.16 21.88 -12.78
N LYS A 470 -25.42 21.86 -14.09
CA LYS A 470 -26.60 21.24 -14.69
C LYS A 470 -26.18 19.97 -15.41
N ALA A 471 -26.80 18.84 -15.06
CA ALA A 471 -26.48 17.53 -15.60
C ALA A 471 -27.74 16.78 -16.10
N ASN A 472 -28.77 17.51 -16.54
CA ASN A 472 -30.10 16.96 -16.88
C ASN A 472 -30.08 15.87 -17.96
N ASN A 473 -29.03 15.82 -18.79
CA ASN A 473 -28.87 14.87 -19.89
C ASN A 473 -27.68 13.91 -19.67
N LEU A 474 -27.19 13.80 -18.44
CA LEU A 474 -26.08 12.90 -18.11
C LEU A 474 -26.55 11.45 -18.07
N ASP A 475 -26.03 10.63 -18.98
CA ASP A 475 -26.33 9.20 -19.06
C ASP A 475 -25.19 8.37 -18.44
N LEU A 476 -25.34 8.05 -17.16
CA LEU A 476 -24.39 7.22 -16.41
C LEU A 476 -24.46 5.72 -16.76
N THR A 477 -25.34 5.28 -17.66
CA THR A 477 -25.36 3.88 -18.10
C THR A 477 -24.23 3.56 -19.10
N LYS A 478 -23.65 4.60 -19.71
CA LYS A 478 -22.61 4.49 -20.75
C LYS A 478 -21.19 4.75 -20.26
N ILE A 479 -21.02 5.27 -19.06
CA ILE A 479 -19.73 5.62 -18.45
C ILE A 479 -19.73 5.23 -16.98
N ASN A 480 -18.54 4.99 -16.42
CA ASN A 480 -18.47 4.58 -15.02
C ASN A 480 -18.84 5.71 -14.05
N ASP A 481 -18.28 6.90 -14.23
CA ASP A 481 -18.53 8.11 -13.43
C ASP A 481 -18.09 9.36 -14.22
N VAL A 482 -18.51 10.55 -13.77
CA VAL A 482 -17.98 11.85 -14.19
C VAL A 482 -17.37 12.53 -12.98
N PHE A 483 -16.11 12.92 -13.09
CA PHE A 483 -15.41 13.66 -12.04
C PHE A 483 -15.26 15.12 -12.44
N ILE A 484 -15.74 16.02 -11.60
CA ILE A 484 -15.51 17.46 -11.74
C ILE A 484 -14.39 17.85 -10.80
N THR A 485 -13.40 18.57 -11.32
CA THR A 485 -12.25 19.02 -10.54
C THR A 485 -12.25 20.54 -10.45
N PHE A 486 -12.30 21.05 -9.22
CA PHE A 486 -12.26 22.46 -8.89
C PHE A 486 -10.85 22.81 -8.41
N ASP A 487 -10.10 23.54 -9.23
CA ASP A 487 -8.87 24.20 -8.79
C ASP A 487 -9.25 25.54 -8.15
N TYR A 488 -9.44 25.52 -6.84
CA TYR A 488 -9.88 26.68 -6.07
C TYR A 488 -8.85 27.02 -4.99
N ARG A 489 -8.86 28.28 -4.55
CA ARG A 489 -8.14 28.72 -3.35
C ARG A 489 -9.12 29.44 -2.45
N GLY A 490 -9.37 28.87 -1.28
CA GLY A 490 -10.31 29.44 -0.32
C GLY A 490 -10.25 28.71 1.00
N ASP A 491 -11.14 29.10 1.91
CA ASP A 491 -11.27 28.43 3.19
C ASP A 491 -11.91 27.03 3.03
N ARG A 492 -13.08 26.98 2.39
CA ARG A 492 -13.89 25.77 2.19
C ARG A 492 -14.63 25.80 0.85
N GLY A 493 -14.67 24.68 0.14
CA GLY A 493 -15.61 24.40 -0.95
C GLY A 493 -16.87 23.72 -0.42
N ILE A 494 -18.03 24.06 -0.96
CA ILE A 494 -19.34 23.55 -0.53
C ILE A 494 -20.12 23.09 -1.76
N CYS A 495 -20.63 21.85 -1.73
CA CYS A 495 -21.51 21.32 -2.76
C CYS A 495 -22.90 21.11 -2.16
N MET A 496 -23.87 21.88 -2.65
CA MET A 496 -25.27 21.77 -2.27
C MET A 496 -26.08 21.12 -3.39
N MET A 497 -27.06 20.29 -3.03
CA MET A 497 -28.07 19.76 -3.94
C MET A 497 -29.41 19.78 -3.24
N LYS A 498 -30.47 20.27 -3.92
CA LYS A 498 -31.85 20.29 -3.40
C LYS A 498 -31.96 20.94 -2.00
N GLY A 499 -31.09 21.92 -1.71
CA GLY A 499 -31.03 22.62 -0.42
C GLY A 499 -30.23 21.90 0.68
N GLU A 500 -29.63 20.75 0.38
CA GLU A 500 -28.86 19.94 1.34
C GLU A 500 -27.36 19.91 0.99
N LEU A 501 -26.53 19.89 2.03
CA LEU A 501 -25.09 19.72 1.89
C LEU A 501 -24.76 18.29 1.48
N GLN A 502 -24.22 18.11 0.27
CA GLN A 502 -23.84 16.80 -0.25
C GLN A 502 -22.39 16.47 0.12
N THR A 503 -21.49 17.41 -0.09
CA THR A 503 -20.08 17.29 0.26
C THR A 503 -19.46 18.67 0.47
N ASP A 504 -18.30 18.70 1.09
CA ASP A 504 -17.54 19.90 1.38
C ASP A 504 -16.05 19.59 1.44
N ASN A 505 -15.20 20.61 1.28
CA ASN A 505 -13.77 20.40 1.25
C ASN A 505 -13.04 21.57 1.90
N LEU A 506 -12.24 21.32 2.93
CA LEU A 506 -11.24 22.26 3.41
C LEU A 506 -10.02 22.25 2.49
N TYR A 507 -9.62 23.42 2.01
CA TYR A 507 -8.53 23.56 1.03
C TYR A 507 -7.18 23.06 1.56
N THR A 508 -6.53 22.16 0.81
CA THR A 508 -5.23 21.54 1.14
C THR A 508 -4.12 21.86 0.13
N SER A 509 -4.31 22.90 -0.69
CA SER A 509 -3.46 23.15 -1.87
C SER A 509 -3.47 22.02 -2.90
N ALA A 510 -4.54 21.24 -2.92
CA ALA A 510 -4.87 20.29 -3.98
C ALA A 510 -6.26 20.64 -4.57
N PRO A 511 -6.49 20.34 -5.86
CA PRO A 511 -7.82 20.47 -6.44
C PRO A 511 -8.84 19.59 -5.72
N TRP A 512 -10.08 20.06 -5.62
CA TRP A 512 -11.18 19.27 -5.08
C TRP A 512 -11.90 18.53 -6.19
N THR A 513 -12.03 17.22 -6.05
CA THR A 513 -12.72 16.36 -7.02
C THR A 513 -14.05 15.89 -6.47
N VAL A 514 -15.12 16.05 -7.24
CA VAL A 514 -16.48 15.58 -6.94
C VAL A 514 -16.92 14.57 -8.01
N GLY A 515 -17.33 13.37 -7.59
CA GLY A 515 -17.92 12.35 -8.45
C GLY A 515 -19.45 12.50 -8.55
N LEU A 516 -20.00 12.33 -9.74
CA LEU A 516 -21.43 12.52 -9.98
C LEU A 516 -22.24 11.22 -9.80
N LYS A 517 -21.64 10.04 -9.92
CA LYS A 517 -22.35 8.75 -9.84
C LYS A 517 -22.93 8.44 -8.47
N SER A 518 -22.14 8.55 -7.40
CA SER A 518 -22.61 8.28 -6.03
C SER A 518 -23.72 9.25 -5.60
N SER A 519 -23.76 10.40 -6.24
CA SER A 519 -24.77 11.42 -6.00
C SER A 519 -26.04 11.16 -6.84
N ALA A 520 -26.02 10.22 -7.83
CA ALA A 520 -27.14 9.87 -8.73
C ALA A 520 -28.27 9.10 -8.09
N GLU A 521 -27.97 8.30 -7.08
CA GLU A 521 -29.00 7.69 -6.25
C GLU A 521 -29.78 8.75 -5.45
N PHE A 522 -29.28 10.00 -5.42
CA PHE A 522 -29.94 11.20 -4.87
C PHE A 522 -30.32 12.25 -5.95
N TRP A 523 -29.77 12.19 -7.17
CA TRP A 523 -30.05 13.10 -8.31
C TRP A 523 -31.40 12.82 -9.00
N GLY A 524 -32.03 11.68 -8.73
CA GLY A 524 -33.34 11.28 -9.26
C GLY A 524 -34.52 12.12 -8.78
#